data_AF-A0A9E1GMX4-F1
#
_entry.id   AF-A0A9E1GMX4-F1
#
_cell.length_a   1.000
_cell.length_b   1.000
_cell.length_c   1.000
_cell.angle_alpha   90.00
_cell.angle_beta   90.00
_cell.angle_gamma   90.00
#
_symmetry.space_group_name_H-M   'P 1'
#
loop_
_entity.id
_entity.type
_entity.pdbx_description
1 polymer ?
#
loop_
_entity_poly.entity_id
_entity_poly.type
_entity_poly.pdbx_seq_one_letter_code
_entity_poly.pdbx_strand_id
1 'polypeptide(L)'
;PLTFLAQFNCAELAQFDKEHLLPDHGLLSFFYETDTQCWGYDPKNQGCARVYWFEDMSALSAADFPADMGEDFKFPMVKIKLDAKTSYPSWQDFSEMFPDEKDDDAFNDALDELTGEDPENPDDRSQLLGWPDVIQNSMFDECDLVTQGYYLGNGWLNIPKEVRQRAEETARDRWMLLFQLDIVELGDFELMFGDCGHIYFYITKEDLAARRFDRIWLILQCY
;
A
#
# COMPACT_ATOMS: atom_id res chain seq x y z
N PRO A 1 -20.77 0.15 -3.51
CA PRO A 1 -20.06 1.36 -3.04
C PRO A 1 -18.67 0.95 -2.54
N LEU A 2 -17.67 1.83 -2.54
CA LEU A 2 -16.40 1.51 -1.87
C LEU A 2 -16.58 1.60 -0.36
N THR A 3 -15.83 0.77 0.37
CA THR A 3 -15.81 0.74 1.82
C THR A 3 -14.76 1.72 2.34
N PHE A 4 -15.11 2.47 3.39
CA PHE A 4 -14.18 3.36 4.08
C PHE A 4 -13.23 2.54 4.97
N LEU A 5 -11.92 2.67 4.76
CA LEU A 5 -10.90 1.91 5.49
C LEU A 5 -10.26 2.72 6.62
N ALA A 6 -9.72 3.89 6.28
CA ALA A 6 -8.92 4.69 7.18
C ALA A 6 -8.96 6.16 6.78
N GLN A 7 -8.71 7.03 7.77
CA GLN A 7 -8.45 8.44 7.53
C GLN A 7 -7.34 8.95 8.44
N PHE A 8 -6.56 9.89 7.93
CA PHE A 8 -5.42 10.47 8.65
C PHE A 8 -5.44 11.99 8.53
N ASN A 9 -5.30 12.65 9.67
CA ASN A 9 -5.09 14.09 9.72
C ASN A 9 -3.63 14.40 9.36
N CYS A 10 -3.44 15.08 8.24
CA CYS A 10 -2.11 15.36 7.69
C CYS A 10 -1.26 16.25 8.63
N ALA A 11 -1.90 17.13 9.40
CA ALA A 11 -1.18 17.95 10.39
C ALA A 11 -0.63 17.10 11.56
N GLU A 12 -1.31 16.00 11.91
CA GLU A 12 -0.84 15.07 12.94
C GLU A 12 0.29 14.17 12.40
N LEU A 13 0.25 13.84 11.11
CA LEU A 13 1.29 13.07 10.41
C LEU A 13 2.58 13.86 10.19
N ALA A 14 2.50 15.18 10.00
CA ALA A 14 3.64 16.02 9.62
C ALA A 14 4.87 15.93 10.55
N GLN A 15 4.67 15.55 11.82
CA GLN A 15 5.77 15.35 12.78
C GLN A 15 6.58 14.07 12.53
N PHE A 16 5.99 13.09 11.84
CA PHE A 16 6.61 11.79 11.53
C PHE A 16 7.19 11.77 10.12
N ASP A 17 6.61 12.52 9.18
CA ASP A 17 7.05 12.64 7.79
C ASP A 17 8.22 13.62 7.62
N LYS A 18 9.43 13.15 7.92
CA LYS A 18 10.67 13.94 7.85
C LYS A 18 11.06 14.36 6.43
N GLU A 19 10.55 13.67 5.41
CA GLU A 19 10.81 13.95 4.00
C GLU A 19 9.76 14.91 3.41
N HIS A 20 8.71 15.23 4.17
CA HIS A 20 7.62 16.11 3.77
C HIS A 20 6.93 15.65 2.47
N LEU A 21 6.76 14.35 2.32
CA LEU A 21 6.18 13.72 1.13
C LEU A 21 4.65 13.79 1.15
N LEU A 22 4.01 13.70 2.30
CA LEU A 22 2.56 13.83 2.47
C LEU A 22 2.15 15.31 2.55
N PRO A 23 0.86 15.64 2.39
CA PRO A 23 0.36 16.96 2.74
C PRO A 23 0.66 17.27 4.21
N ASP A 24 0.88 18.54 4.54
CA ASP A 24 1.10 19.01 5.91
C ASP A 24 -0.20 19.43 6.61
N HIS A 25 -1.33 19.42 5.89
CA HIS A 25 -2.66 19.74 6.39
C HIS A 25 -3.76 19.05 5.57
N GLY A 26 -4.98 19.10 6.08
CA GLY A 26 -6.13 18.42 5.50
C GLY A 26 -6.29 16.97 5.98
N LEU A 27 -7.21 16.26 5.34
CA LEU A 27 -7.57 14.89 5.69
C LEU A 27 -7.34 13.96 4.50
N LEU A 28 -6.54 12.92 4.69
CA LEU A 28 -6.41 11.81 3.74
C LEU A 28 -7.40 10.71 4.11
N SER A 29 -8.19 10.23 3.15
CA SER A 29 -9.18 9.17 3.36
C SER A 29 -9.03 8.06 2.32
N PHE A 30 -8.97 6.82 2.78
CA PHE A 30 -8.69 5.62 1.99
C PHE A 30 -9.94 4.75 1.88
N PHE A 31 -10.23 4.31 0.67
CA PHE A 31 -11.39 3.49 0.34
C PHE A 31 -10.99 2.31 -0.54
N TYR A 32 -11.67 1.16 -0.37
CA TYR A 32 -11.44 -0.05 -1.12
C TYR A 32 -12.72 -0.87 -1.35
N GLU A 33 -12.76 -1.63 -2.43
CA GLU A 33 -13.81 -2.58 -2.79
C GLU A 33 -13.56 -3.89 -2.04
N THR A 34 -14.26 -4.07 -0.91
CA THR A 34 -14.04 -5.19 0.01
C THR A 34 -14.97 -6.39 -0.23
N ASP A 35 -15.93 -6.32 -1.17
CA ASP A 35 -16.83 -7.44 -1.47
C ASP A 35 -16.09 -8.52 -2.27
N THR A 36 -15.54 -8.13 -3.42
CA THR A 36 -14.75 -9.05 -4.27
C THR A 36 -13.27 -9.03 -3.95
N GLN A 37 -12.82 -8.04 -3.17
CA GLN A 37 -11.41 -7.79 -2.85
C GLN A 37 -10.54 -7.81 -4.11
N CYS A 38 -10.81 -6.90 -5.05
CA CYS A 38 -10.07 -6.82 -6.31
C CYS A 38 -8.54 -6.75 -6.12
N TRP A 39 -7.82 -7.75 -6.62
CA TRP A 39 -6.40 -7.96 -6.34
C TRP A 39 -5.44 -6.96 -7.01
N GLY A 40 -5.90 -6.21 -8.02
CA GLY A 40 -5.08 -5.20 -8.69
C GLY A 40 -4.23 -5.72 -9.84
N TYR A 41 -4.44 -6.97 -10.30
CA TYR A 41 -3.71 -7.55 -11.42
C TYR A 41 -4.40 -7.38 -12.79
N ASP A 42 -5.63 -6.90 -12.82
CA ASP A 42 -6.33 -6.53 -14.06
C ASP A 42 -6.39 -5.00 -14.17
N PRO A 43 -5.99 -4.39 -15.30
CA PRO A 43 -6.19 -2.96 -15.55
C PRO A 43 -7.64 -2.50 -15.32
N LYS A 44 -8.62 -3.39 -15.49
CA LYS A 44 -10.04 -3.13 -15.20
C LYS A 44 -10.33 -2.94 -13.71
N ASN A 45 -9.42 -3.30 -12.82
CA ASN A 45 -9.52 -3.01 -11.39
C ASN A 45 -9.28 -1.52 -11.09
N GLN A 46 -8.92 -0.68 -12.07
CA GLN A 46 -8.89 0.77 -11.90
C GLN A 46 -10.25 1.28 -11.41
N GLY A 47 -10.34 1.67 -10.13
CA GLY A 47 -11.66 1.87 -9.52
C GLY A 47 -11.84 1.23 -8.17
N CYS A 48 -11.21 0.06 -7.96
CA CYS A 48 -11.41 -0.72 -6.74
C CYS A 48 -10.90 -0.01 -5.50
N ALA A 49 -9.99 0.95 -5.65
CA ALA A 49 -9.46 1.75 -4.56
C ALA A 49 -9.54 3.24 -4.89
N ARG A 50 -9.74 4.07 -3.86
CA ARG A 50 -9.74 5.53 -3.97
C ARG A 50 -9.09 6.15 -2.76
N VAL A 51 -8.29 7.19 -3.01
CA VAL A 51 -7.75 8.06 -1.96
C VAL A 51 -8.23 9.48 -2.23
N TYR A 52 -8.79 10.10 -1.22
CA TYR A 52 -9.18 11.50 -1.26
C TYR A 52 -8.31 12.29 -0.30
N TRP A 53 -7.80 13.43 -0.76
CA TRP A 53 -7.23 14.46 0.10
C TRP A 53 -8.18 15.64 0.12
N PHE A 54 -8.71 15.93 1.31
CA PHE A 54 -9.54 17.09 1.57
C PHE A 54 -8.67 18.17 2.21
N GLU A 55 -8.23 19.13 1.40
CA GLU A 55 -7.38 20.24 1.83
C GLU A 55 -8.10 21.08 2.90
N ASP A 56 -9.36 21.45 2.67
CA ASP A 56 -10.20 22.17 3.61
C ASP A 56 -11.14 21.23 4.38
N MET A 57 -10.77 20.94 5.63
CA MET A 57 -11.57 20.10 6.53
C MET A 57 -12.86 20.78 7.01
N SER A 58 -13.00 22.10 6.87
CA SER A 58 -14.21 22.81 7.32
C SER A 58 -15.44 22.49 6.48
N ALA A 59 -15.23 21.98 5.26
CA ALA A 59 -16.27 21.46 4.39
C ALA A 59 -16.72 20.03 4.75
N LEU A 60 -16.02 19.36 5.67
CA LEU A 60 -16.31 17.99 6.06
C LEU A 60 -17.24 17.94 7.26
N SER A 61 -18.15 16.98 7.24
CA SER A 61 -19.00 16.63 8.37
C SER A 61 -19.10 15.11 8.47
N ALA A 62 -19.31 14.60 9.68
CA ALA A 62 -19.66 13.21 9.87
C ALA A 62 -20.88 12.85 9.01
N ALA A 63 -20.83 11.68 8.38
CA ALA A 63 -21.91 11.15 7.57
C ALA A 63 -22.22 9.72 8.02
N ASP A 64 -23.49 9.35 7.94
CA ASP A 64 -23.89 7.95 8.08
C ASP A 64 -23.40 7.13 6.88
N PHE A 65 -23.27 5.82 7.06
CA PHE A 65 -23.00 4.91 5.95
C PHE A 65 -24.08 5.04 4.85
N PRO A 66 -23.73 4.82 3.57
CA PRO A 66 -24.70 4.80 2.49
C PRO A 66 -25.87 3.83 2.78
N ALA A 67 -27.09 4.24 2.44
CA ALA A 67 -28.31 3.48 2.75
C ALA A 67 -28.36 2.10 2.09
N ASP A 68 -27.61 1.91 0.99
CA ASP A 68 -27.48 0.67 0.22
C ASP A 68 -26.22 -0.13 0.55
N MET A 69 -25.43 0.29 1.55
CA MET A 69 -24.26 -0.45 2.02
C MET A 69 -24.68 -1.63 2.89
N GLY A 70 -24.22 -2.84 2.52
CA GLY A 70 -24.41 -4.06 3.33
C GLY A 70 -23.72 -3.95 4.69
N GLU A 71 -24.26 -4.65 5.70
CA GLU A 71 -23.71 -4.61 7.07
C GLU A 71 -22.27 -5.11 7.15
N ASP A 72 -21.90 -6.09 6.32
CA ASP A 72 -20.54 -6.65 6.26
C ASP A 72 -19.48 -5.64 5.78
N PHE A 73 -19.91 -4.48 5.26
CA PHE A 73 -19.05 -3.40 4.77
C PHE A 73 -19.10 -2.15 5.67
N LYS A 74 -19.73 -2.25 6.84
CA LYS A 74 -19.81 -1.16 7.83
C LYS A 74 -18.87 -1.44 8.99
N PHE A 75 -17.64 -0.95 8.85
CA PHE A 75 -16.60 -1.24 9.83
C PHE A 75 -16.72 -0.39 11.10
N PRO A 76 -16.35 -0.94 12.28
CA PRO A 76 -16.28 -0.17 13.50
C PRO A 76 -15.16 0.87 13.43
N MET A 77 -15.28 1.94 14.22
CA MET A 77 -14.18 2.90 14.37
C MET A 77 -13.07 2.30 15.24
N VAL A 78 -11.88 2.14 14.67
CA VAL A 78 -10.66 1.78 15.38
C VAL A 78 -9.78 3.02 15.55
N LYS A 79 -9.24 3.25 16.75
CA LYS A 79 -8.30 4.35 17.00
C LYS A 79 -6.90 3.92 16.57
N ILE A 80 -6.23 4.77 15.79
CA ILE A 80 -4.86 4.54 15.33
C ILE A 80 -3.90 5.23 16.30
N LYS A 81 -2.84 4.52 16.70
CA LYS A 81 -1.67 5.11 17.35
C LYS A 81 -0.56 5.19 16.31
N LEU A 82 0.02 6.37 16.15
CA LEU A 82 1.09 6.62 15.19
C LEU A 82 2.44 6.59 15.89
N ASP A 83 3.44 6.02 15.22
CA ASP A 83 4.86 6.14 15.58
C ASP A 83 5.71 6.20 14.30
N ALA A 84 6.96 6.63 14.42
CA ALA A 84 7.91 6.66 13.29
C ALA A 84 8.99 5.60 13.44
N LYS A 85 9.21 4.83 12.38
CA LYS A 85 10.22 3.78 12.31
C LYS A 85 10.97 3.83 10.98
N THR A 86 12.22 3.38 10.97
CA THR A 86 12.95 3.15 9.73
C THR A 86 12.43 1.86 9.09
N SER A 87 11.99 1.92 7.82
CA SER A 87 11.65 0.74 7.03
C SER A 87 12.83 0.33 6.14
N TYR A 88 12.87 -0.96 5.80
CA TYR A 88 13.95 -1.58 5.02
C TYR A 88 13.36 -2.35 3.84
N PRO A 89 14.08 -2.44 2.71
CA PRO A 89 13.61 -3.18 1.54
C PRO A 89 13.44 -4.68 1.84
N SER A 90 12.59 -5.35 1.08
CA SER A 90 12.59 -6.81 1.03
C SER A 90 13.93 -7.34 0.46
N TRP A 91 14.23 -8.62 0.68
CA TRP A 91 15.39 -9.25 0.04
C TRP A 91 15.36 -9.11 -1.49
N GLN A 92 14.19 -9.24 -2.11
CA GLN A 92 14.05 -9.07 -3.56
C GLN A 92 14.49 -7.66 -3.98
N ASP A 93 13.92 -6.62 -3.36
CA ASP A 93 14.25 -5.23 -3.68
C ASP A 93 15.71 -4.90 -3.39
N PHE A 94 16.26 -5.43 -2.29
CA PHE A 94 17.66 -5.27 -1.91
C PHE A 94 18.61 -5.91 -2.94
N SER A 95 18.38 -7.18 -3.28
CA SER A 95 19.24 -7.93 -4.21
C SER A 95 19.17 -7.40 -5.65
N GLU A 96 18.08 -6.74 -6.04
CA GLU A 96 18.00 -6.02 -7.31
C GLU A 96 18.85 -4.74 -7.32
N MET A 97 18.97 -4.05 -6.17
CA MET A 97 19.86 -2.89 -6.02
C MET A 97 21.33 -3.29 -5.90
N PHE A 98 21.59 -4.44 -5.28
CA PHE A 98 22.92 -4.98 -5.01
C PHE A 98 23.05 -6.38 -5.63
N PRO A 99 23.15 -6.49 -6.97
CA PRO A 99 23.11 -7.78 -7.67
C PRO A 99 24.31 -8.68 -7.39
N ASP A 100 25.39 -8.16 -6.79
CA ASP A 100 26.52 -8.97 -6.35
C ASP A 100 26.23 -9.68 -5.02
N GLU A 101 25.26 -9.22 -4.24
CA GLU A 101 24.79 -9.88 -3.02
C GLU A 101 23.86 -11.05 -3.37
N LYS A 102 24.15 -12.22 -2.79
CA LYS A 102 23.46 -13.49 -3.08
C LYS A 102 23.07 -14.27 -1.83
N ASP A 103 23.43 -13.76 -0.66
CA ASP A 103 23.27 -14.41 0.63
C ASP A 103 22.06 -13.79 1.33
N ASP A 104 20.89 -14.42 1.15
CA ASP A 104 19.64 -14.01 1.78
C ASP A 104 19.64 -14.29 3.28
N ASP A 105 20.28 -15.37 3.72
CA ASP A 105 20.50 -15.68 5.13
C ASP A 105 21.27 -14.54 5.82
N ALA A 106 22.39 -14.09 5.24
CA ALA A 106 23.17 -12.99 5.81
C ALA A 106 22.40 -11.65 5.83
N PHE A 107 21.52 -11.42 4.86
CA PHE A 107 20.63 -10.27 4.85
C PHE A 107 19.62 -10.34 6.02
N ASN A 108 19.00 -11.49 6.21
CA ASN A 108 18.02 -11.71 7.28
C ASN A 108 18.66 -11.58 8.67
N ASP A 109 19.84 -12.18 8.88
CA ASP A 109 20.61 -12.06 10.12
C ASP A 109 20.95 -10.58 10.43
N ALA A 110 21.35 -9.81 9.42
CA ALA A 110 21.67 -8.39 9.58
C ALA A 110 20.41 -7.55 9.85
N LEU A 111 19.27 -7.92 9.26
CA LEU A 111 18.00 -7.24 9.50
C LEU A 111 17.51 -7.49 10.94
N ASP A 112 17.54 -8.75 11.41
CA ASP A 112 17.21 -9.11 12.79
C ASP A 112 18.14 -8.40 13.80
N GLU A 113 19.45 -8.38 13.57
CA GLU A 113 20.39 -7.65 14.43
C GLU A 113 20.08 -6.13 14.49
N LEU A 114 19.61 -5.57 13.36
CA LEU A 114 19.34 -4.14 13.23
C LEU A 114 18.00 -3.70 13.82
N THR A 115 16.95 -4.51 13.67
CA THR A 115 15.58 -4.19 14.10
C THR A 115 15.23 -4.80 15.45
N GLY A 116 15.84 -5.93 15.80
CA GLY A 116 15.42 -6.79 16.91
C GLY A 116 14.04 -7.41 16.70
N GLU A 117 13.56 -7.41 15.46
CA GLU A 117 12.29 -7.99 15.05
C GLU A 117 12.57 -9.25 14.25
N ASP A 118 11.77 -10.28 14.54
CA ASP A 118 11.73 -11.47 13.69
C ASP A 118 11.22 -11.04 12.30
N PRO A 119 12.05 -11.11 11.24
CA PRO A 119 11.63 -10.73 9.90
C PRO A 119 10.48 -11.61 9.37
N GLU A 120 10.28 -12.81 9.93
CA GLU A 120 9.14 -13.66 9.57
C GLU A 120 7.85 -13.26 10.30
N ASN A 121 7.94 -12.48 11.40
CA ASN A 121 6.79 -12.09 12.19
C ASN A 121 6.90 -10.69 12.84
N PRO A 122 6.88 -9.61 12.05
CA PRO A 122 6.90 -8.25 12.58
C PRO A 122 5.62 -7.90 13.35
N ASP A 123 5.78 -7.12 14.43
CA ASP A 123 4.71 -6.73 15.36
C ASP A 123 3.67 -5.74 14.75
N ASP A 124 4.10 -4.88 13.81
CA ASP A 124 3.26 -3.86 13.18
C ASP A 124 3.44 -3.88 11.65
N ARG A 125 2.40 -4.29 10.91
CA ARG A 125 2.44 -4.41 9.43
C ARG A 125 1.54 -3.41 8.70
N SER A 126 1.05 -2.39 9.38
CA SER A 126 0.32 -1.28 8.75
C SER A 126 1.16 -0.01 8.79
N GLN A 127 1.36 0.65 7.65
CA GLN A 127 2.27 1.78 7.52
C GLN A 127 1.87 2.77 6.44
N LEU A 128 2.29 4.03 6.62
CA LEU A 128 2.25 5.07 5.60
C LEU A 128 3.68 5.28 5.07
N LEU A 129 3.83 5.28 3.75
CA LEU A 129 5.12 5.37 3.07
C LEU A 129 6.11 4.26 3.48
N GLY A 130 7.38 4.42 3.12
CA GLY A 130 8.44 3.46 3.42
C GLY A 130 8.52 2.30 2.43
N TRP A 131 9.29 1.28 2.82
CA TRP A 131 9.37 0.01 2.09
C TRP A 131 8.20 -0.90 2.50
N PRO A 132 7.50 -1.52 1.54
CA PRO A 132 6.39 -2.43 1.83
C PRO A 132 6.87 -3.69 2.56
N ASP A 133 6.02 -4.20 3.45
CA ASP A 133 6.16 -5.57 3.96
C ASP A 133 5.56 -6.52 2.93
N VAL A 134 6.41 -7.15 2.14
CA VAL A 134 6.01 -7.91 0.94
C VAL A 134 5.71 -9.36 1.32
N ILE A 135 4.55 -9.88 0.91
CA ILE A 135 4.21 -11.30 1.12
C ILE A 135 4.70 -12.18 -0.04
N GLN A 136 4.51 -11.73 -1.29
CA GLN A 136 4.77 -12.57 -2.47
C GLN A 136 5.99 -12.10 -3.26
N ASN A 137 5.93 -10.88 -3.81
CA ASN A 137 6.99 -10.30 -4.62
C ASN A 137 6.91 -8.77 -4.63
N SER A 138 8.01 -8.14 -5.02
CA SER A 138 8.04 -6.70 -5.26
C SER A 138 6.93 -6.29 -6.24
N MET A 139 6.28 -5.18 -5.92
CA MET A 139 5.06 -4.71 -6.59
C MET A 139 5.30 -3.49 -7.49
N PHE A 140 6.53 -2.94 -7.53
CA PHE A 140 6.82 -1.73 -8.31
C PHE A 140 6.56 -1.94 -9.80
N ASP A 141 7.12 -3.00 -10.37
CA ASP A 141 6.93 -3.36 -11.78
C ASP A 141 5.48 -3.75 -12.07
N GLU A 142 4.83 -4.42 -11.13
CA GLU A 142 3.42 -4.80 -11.26
C GLU A 142 2.53 -3.58 -11.39
N CYS A 143 2.69 -2.59 -10.50
CA CYS A 143 1.99 -1.31 -10.59
C CYS A 143 2.27 -0.63 -11.94
N ASP A 144 3.52 -0.63 -12.39
CA ASP A 144 3.88 0.01 -13.64
C ASP A 144 3.25 -0.64 -14.87
N LEU A 145 3.27 -1.97 -14.93
CA LEU A 145 2.77 -2.74 -16.05
C LEU A 145 1.25 -2.73 -16.09
N VAL A 146 0.58 -2.91 -14.95
CA VAL A 146 -0.88 -2.95 -14.92
C VAL A 146 -1.51 -1.59 -15.25
N THR A 147 -0.90 -0.48 -14.79
CA THR A 147 -1.35 0.87 -15.14
C THR A 147 -1.08 1.26 -16.60
N GLN A 148 -0.18 0.55 -17.28
CA GLN A 148 -0.01 0.62 -18.75
C GLN A 148 -1.04 -0.22 -19.52
N GLY A 149 -1.90 -0.98 -18.83
CA GLY A 149 -2.97 -1.78 -19.45
C GLY A 149 -2.63 -3.26 -19.64
N TYR A 150 -1.60 -3.78 -18.99
CA TYR A 150 -1.26 -5.21 -19.04
C TYR A 150 -1.97 -5.99 -17.93
N TYR A 151 -2.61 -7.10 -18.29
CA TYR A 151 -3.17 -8.05 -17.33
C TYR A 151 -2.06 -8.96 -16.78
N LEU A 152 -1.94 -9.03 -15.45
CA LEU A 152 -0.88 -9.75 -14.73
C LEU A 152 -1.37 -11.02 -14.01
N GLY A 153 -2.69 -11.28 -13.97
CA GLY A 153 -3.27 -12.39 -13.22
C GLY A 153 -2.96 -13.79 -13.77
N ASN A 154 -2.20 -13.90 -14.87
CA ASN A 154 -1.63 -15.16 -15.36
C ASN A 154 -0.10 -15.06 -15.57
N GLY A 155 0.54 -14.19 -14.80
CA GLY A 155 1.94 -13.87 -14.92
C GLY A 155 2.27 -12.97 -16.10
N TRP A 156 3.53 -12.97 -16.51
CA TRP A 156 4.10 -11.94 -17.38
C TRP A 156 4.15 -12.36 -18.86
N LEU A 157 3.40 -13.41 -19.23
CA LEU A 157 3.51 -14.11 -20.53
C LEU A 157 3.20 -13.21 -21.74
N ASN A 158 2.30 -12.24 -21.59
CA ASN A 158 1.82 -11.39 -22.68
C ASN A 158 2.47 -10.01 -22.71
N ILE A 159 3.52 -9.80 -21.91
CA ILE A 159 4.19 -8.51 -21.78
C ILE A 159 5.39 -8.50 -22.73
N PRO A 160 5.50 -7.54 -23.67
CA PRO A 160 6.67 -7.43 -24.53
C PRO A 160 7.95 -7.30 -23.70
N LYS A 161 9.01 -8.03 -24.08
CA LYS A 161 10.26 -8.07 -23.31
C LYS A 161 10.86 -6.69 -23.03
N GLU A 162 10.82 -5.78 -24.00
CA GLU A 162 11.34 -4.42 -23.84
C GLU A 162 10.51 -3.57 -22.87
N VAL A 163 9.21 -3.86 -22.75
CA VAL A 163 8.32 -3.19 -21.79
C VAL A 163 8.60 -3.72 -20.39
N ARG A 164 8.70 -5.05 -20.26
CA ARG A 164 9.09 -5.73 -19.02
C ARG A 164 10.43 -5.21 -18.49
N GLN A 165 11.46 -5.22 -19.33
CA GLN A 165 12.80 -4.75 -18.95
C GLN A 165 12.78 -3.28 -18.50
N ARG A 166 12.00 -2.43 -19.17
CA ARG A 166 11.86 -1.03 -18.77
C ARG A 166 11.17 -0.87 -17.42
N ALA A 167 10.17 -1.70 -17.11
CA ALA A 167 9.53 -1.70 -15.81
C ALA A 167 10.56 -2.07 -14.73
N GLU A 168 11.23 -3.23 -14.90
CA GLU A 168 12.29 -3.73 -14.01
C GLU A 168 13.40 -2.68 -13.76
N GLU A 169 13.76 -1.89 -14.78
CA GLU A 169 14.81 -0.86 -14.66
C GLU A 169 14.33 0.45 -14.01
N THR A 170 13.04 0.78 -14.04
CA THR A 170 12.58 2.15 -13.75
C THR A 170 11.40 2.27 -12.80
N ALA A 171 10.66 1.20 -12.52
CA ALA A 171 9.43 1.29 -11.75
C ALA A 171 9.70 1.63 -10.28
N ARG A 172 10.70 1.00 -9.66
CA ARG A 172 11.13 1.29 -8.27
C ARG A 172 11.51 2.76 -8.04
N ASP A 173 12.08 3.40 -9.05
CA ASP A 173 12.44 4.82 -8.95
C ASP A 173 11.21 5.74 -9.05
N ARG A 174 10.12 5.27 -9.66
CA ARG A 174 8.91 6.07 -9.94
C ARG A 174 7.76 5.82 -8.98
N TRP A 175 7.51 4.56 -8.62
CA TRP A 175 6.44 4.14 -7.74
C TRP A 175 6.92 4.09 -6.29
N MET A 176 6.00 4.32 -5.37
CA MET A 176 6.25 4.17 -3.94
C MET A 176 4.97 3.75 -3.22
N LEU A 177 5.14 3.12 -2.07
CA LEU A 177 4.05 2.84 -1.15
C LEU A 177 3.47 4.17 -0.64
N LEU A 178 2.16 4.31 -0.67
CA LEU A 178 1.42 5.38 -0.01
C LEU A 178 0.89 4.91 1.35
N PHE A 179 0.22 3.74 1.35
CA PHE A 179 -0.40 3.16 2.53
C PHE A 179 -0.44 1.64 2.38
N GLN A 180 -0.07 0.92 3.43
CA GLN A 180 -0.23 -0.52 3.57
C GLN A 180 -1.14 -0.78 4.77
N LEU A 181 -2.13 -1.64 4.57
CA LEU A 181 -3.05 -2.09 5.60
C LEU A 181 -3.00 -3.60 5.72
N ASP A 182 -2.64 -4.06 6.91
CA ASP A 182 -2.71 -5.45 7.35
C ASP A 182 -4.09 -5.76 7.95
N ILE A 183 -4.26 -6.99 8.43
CA ILE A 183 -5.40 -7.49 9.19
C ILE A 183 -5.70 -6.53 10.36
N VAL A 184 -6.98 -6.19 10.50
CA VAL A 184 -7.47 -5.38 11.62
C VAL A 184 -8.40 -6.21 12.47
N GLU A 185 -7.99 -6.49 13.71
CA GLU A 185 -8.80 -7.19 14.71
C GLU A 185 -9.25 -6.25 15.83
N LEU A 186 -10.54 -6.31 16.19
CA LEU A 186 -11.10 -5.60 17.35
C LEU A 186 -12.28 -6.37 17.94
N GLY A 187 -12.04 -7.12 19.02
CA GLY A 187 -13.08 -7.94 19.64
C GLY A 187 -13.54 -9.04 18.69
N ASP A 188 -14.82 -9.02 18.30
CA ASP A 188 -15.39 -9.96 17.32
C ASP A 188 -15.29 -9.46 15.86
N PHE A 189 -14.71 -8.27 15.63
CA PHE A 189 -14.48 -7.73 14.29
C PHE A 189 -13.10 -8.15 13.78
N GLU A 190 -13.06 -8.62 12.55
CA GLU A 190 -11.85 -8.96 11.81
C GLU A 190 -12.00 -8.46 10.37
N LEU A 191 -11.04 -7.67 9.91
CA LEU A 191 -10.88 -7.32 8.50
C LEU A 191 -9.65 -8.03 7.97
N MET A 192 -9.87 -9.04 7.13
CA MET A 192 -8.83 -9.86 6.52
C MET A 192 -8.87 -9.73 4.99
N PHE A 193 -7.68 -9.75 4.36
CA PHE A 193 -7.52 -9.67 2.91
C PHE A 193 -6.99 -11.00 2.35
N GLY A 194 -7.74 -11.67 1.47
CA GLY A 194 -7.33 -12.99 0.97
C GLY A 194 -7.10 -14.00 2.10
N ASP A 195 -5.99 -14.75 2.03
CA ASP A 195 -5.53 -15.67 3.09
C ASP A 195 -4.46 -14.97 3.96
N CYS A 196 -4.93 -14.24 4.98
CA CYS A 196 -4.07 -13.46 5.91
C CYS A 196 -3.13 -12.46 5.21
N GLY A 197 -3.61 -11.79 4.17
CA GLY A 197 -2.85 -10.89 3.33
C GLY A 197 -2.88 -9.41 3.73
N HIS A 198 -2.29 -8.59 2.86
CA HIS A 198 -2.21 -7.14 3.00
C HIS A 198 -2.71 -6.47 1.71
N ILE A 199 -3.21 -5.24 1.86
CA ILE A 199 -3.47 -4.35 0.73
C ILE A 199 -2.50 -3.18 0.72
N TYR A 200 -2.05 -2.83 -0.48
CA TYR A 200 -1.01 -1.83 -0.69
C TYR A 200 -1.50 -0.78 -1.69
N PHE A 201 -1.64 0.44 -1.21
CA PHE A 201 -1.89 1.61 -2.04
C PHE A 201 -0.56 2.15 -2.53
N TYR A 202 -0.32 2.06 -3.83
CA TYR A 202 0.84 2.63 -4.51
C TYR A 202 0.49 3.92 -5.22
N ILE A 203 1.45 4.83 -5.28
CA ILE A 203 1.36 6.09 -6.02
C ILE A 203 2.71 6.37 -6.67
N THR A 204 2.71 7.10 -7.79
CA THR A 204 3.98 7.59 -8.33
C THR A 204 4.48 8.77 -7.48
N LYS A 205 5.81 8.92 -7.36
CA LYS A 205 6.43 10.06 -6.68
C LYS A 205 5.98 11.40 -7.30
N GLU A 206 5.79 11.43 -8.61
CA GLU A 206 5.27 12.60 -9.33
C GLU A 206 3.82 12.92 -8.92
N ASP A 207 2.95 11.91 -8.89
CA ASP A 207 1.55 12.08 -8.49
C ASP A 207 1.41 12.48 -7.02
N LEU A 208 2.24 11.92 -6.13
CA LEU A 208 2.26 12.30 -4.72
C LEU A 208 2.68 13.75 -4.52
N ALA A 209 3.76 14.17 -5.18
CA ALA A 209 4.22 15.56 -5.14
C ALA A 209 3.17 16.53 -5.71
N ALA A 210 2.44 16.11 -6.75
CA ALA A 210 1.36 16.87 -7.37
C ALA A 210 0.00 16.71 -6.67
N ARG A 211 -0.09 15.98 -5.54
CA ARG A 211 -1.32 15.70 -4.79
C ARG A 211 -2.44 15.03 -5.61
N ARG A 212 -2.07 14.25 -6.63
CA ARG A 212 -2.99 13.52 -7.53
C ARG A 212 -3.36 12.15 -6.96
N PHE A 213 -4.01 12.14 -5.80
CA PHE A 213 -4.42 10.92 -5.09
C PHE A 213 -5.49 10.08 -5.83
N ASP A 214 -6.09 10.62 -6.88
CA ASP A 214 -6.96 9.89 -7.80
C ASP A 214 -6.22 8.89 -8.71
N ARG A 215 -4.88 8.96 -8.75
CA ARG A 215 -4.00 8.15 -9.62
C ARG A 215 -3.25 7.03 -8.90
N ILE A 216 -3.76 6.61 -7.75
CA ILE A 216 -3.23 5.46 -7.03
C ILE A 216 -3.51 4.15 -7.78
N TRP A 217 -2.74 3.13 -7.45
CA TRP A 217 -3.04 1.74 -7.77
C TRP A 217 -3.06 0.91 -6.48
N LEU A 218 -3.95 -0.08 -6.39
CA LEU A 218 -3.98 -0.99 -5.25
C LEU A 218 -3.57 -2.39 -5.72
N ILE A 219 -2.72 -3.04 -4.93
CA ILE A 219 -2.42 -4.48 -5.05
C ILE A 219 -2.80 -5.15 -3.74
N LEU A 220 -3.32 -6.38 -3.82
CA LEU A 220 -3.52 -7.28 -2.70
C LEU A 220 -2.56 -8.46 -2.86
N GLN A 221 -1.80 -8.79 -1.81
CA GLN A 221 -1.05 -10.03 -1.71
C GLN A 221 -1.48 -10.81 -0.47
N CYS A 222 -1.41 -12.13 -0.50
CA CYS A 222 -1.70 -13.02 0.63
C CYS A 222 -0.83 -14.28 0.57
N TYR A 223 -0.84 -15.08 1.65
CA TYR A 223 -0.03 -16.29 1.77
C TYR A 223 -0.52 -17.46 0.91
#